data_AF-A0A6A6VYQ0-F1
#
_entry.id   AF-A0A6A6VYQ0-F1
#
_cell.length_a   1.000
_cell.length_b   1.000
_cell.length_c   1.000
_cell.angle_alpha   90.00
_cell.angle_beta   90.00
_cell.angle_gamma   90.00
#
_symmetry.space_group_name_H-M   'P 1'
#
loop_
_entity.id
_entity.type
_entity.pdbx_description
1 polymer ?
#
loop_
_entity_poly.entity_id
_entity_poly.type
_entity_poly.pdbx_seq_one_letter_code
_entity_poly.pdbx_strand_id
1 'polypeptide(L)'
;MMLLENLLTASTLVGLVFAAPTTPTRNNGSPCAAVSSAVAAQPGVATPTVGAELAYECINSVPLNKTAALNLIQAVKPYFRWQSTTSWLKDPPAEYVAKVQEPVDIFGELDVIEENVKSKWTKEYELHGKAWRPMHVCATNTRFYI
;
A
#
# COMPACT_ATOMS: atom_id res chain seq x y z
N MET A 1 -20.11 -61.09 -16.01
CA MET A 1 -18.87 -61.19 -16.81
C MET A 1 -19.07 -60.26 -18.01
N MET A 2 -18.73 -58.96 -17.91
CA MET A 2 -17.44 -58.37 -18.33
C MET A 2 -17.02 -58.95 -19.69
N LEU A 3 -16.90 -58.21 -20.78
CA LEU A 3 -15.97 -57.11 -21.14
C LEU A 3 -16.50 -56.54 -22.51
N LEU A 4 -16.23 -55.36 -23.05
CA LEU A 4 -15.13 -54.40 -22.93
C LEU A 4 -15.61 -53.10 -23.62
N GLU A 5 -15.50 -51.94 -22.97
CA GLU A 5 -15.85 -50.64 -23.54
C GLU A 5 -14.67 -50.03 -24.32
N ASN A 6 -14.95 -49.42 -25.47
CA ASN A 6 -13.99 -48.76 -26.35
C ASN A 6 -13.47 -47.45 -25.70
N LEU A 7 -12.19 -47.43 -25.33
CA LEU A 7 -11.46 -46.25 -24.89
C LEU A 7 -11.11 -45.36 -26.09
N LEU A 8 -11.86 -44.28 -26.30
CA LEU A 8 -11.40 -43.13 -27.08
C LEU A 8 -10.59 -42.21 -26.16
N THR A 9 -9.27 -42.28 -26.26
CA THR A 9 -8.33 -41.39 -25.58
C THR A 9 -8.40 -39.99 -26.17
N ALA A 10 -9.01 -39.04 -25.48
CA ALA A 10 -8.90 -37.62 -25.78
C ALA A 10 -7.52 -37.12 -25.33
N SER A 11 -6.62 -36.86 -26.29
CA SER A 11 -5.35 -36.18 -26.02
C SER A 11 -5.62 -34.72 -25.65
N THR A 12 -5.43 -34.37 -24.39
CA THR A 12 -5.42 -32.98 -23.92
C THR A 12 -4.09 -32.35 -24.29
N LEU A 13 -4.10 -31.48 -25.32
CA LEU A 13 -3.02 -30.53 -25.54
C LEU A 13 -3.13 -29.46 -24.45
N VAL A 14 -2.33 -29.60 -23.38
CA VAL A 14 -2.08 -28.50 -22.43
C VAL A 14 -1.20 -27.49 -23.16
N GLY A 15 -1.83 -26.49 -23.78
CA GLY A 15 -1.14 -25.32 -24.30
C GLY A 15 -0.57 -24.51 -23.14
N LEU A 16 0.76 -24.39 -23.07
CA LEU A 16 1.43 -23.41 -22.21
C LEU A 16 1.11 -22.01 -22.76
N VAL A 17 0.20 -21.30 -22.09
CA VAL A 17 -0.04 -19.87 -22.35
C VAL A 17 1.13 -19.11 -21.74
N PHE A 18 2.12 -18.75 -22.57
CA PHE A 18 3.11 -17.75 -22.17
C PHE A 18 2.42 -16.39 -22.11
N ALA A 19 2.36 -15.80 -20.91
CA ALA A 19 1.89 -14.43 -20.74
C ALA A 19 2.85 -13.49 -21.49
N ALA A 20 2.43 -13.00 -22.66
CA ALA A 20 3.16 -11.96 -23.36
C ALA A 20 3.10 -10.67 -22.53
N PRO A 21 4.18 -9.87 -22.49
CA PRO A 21 4.12 -8.55 -21.88
C PRO A 21 3.02 -7.74 -22.57
N THR A 22 1.97 -7.42 -21.83
CA THR A 22 0.93 -6.50 -22.29
C THR A 22 1.56 -5.13 -22.40
N THR A 23 1.99 -4.75 -23.61
CA THR A 23 2.24 -3.36 -23.95
C THR A 23 0.97 -2.59 -23.63
N PRO A 24 0.99 -1.65 -22.65
CA PRO A 24 -0.20 -0.92 -22.31
C PRO A 24 -0.63 -0.12 -23.54
N THR A 25 -1.79 -0.43 -24.09
CA THR A 25 -2.46 0.49 -25.00
C THR A 25 -2.71 1.75 -24.20
N ARG A 26 -1.98 2.82 -24.53
CA ARG A 26 -2.21 4.15 -23.96
C ARG A 26 -3.59 4.59 -24.46
N ASN A 27 -4.64 4.15 -23.78
CA ASN A 27 -5.97 4.74 -23.91
C ASN A 27 -5.81 6.23 -23.56
N ASN A 28 -6.52 7.11 -24.26
CA ASN A 28 -6.55 8.56 -24.00
C ASN A 28 -7.12 8.94 -22.60
N GLY A 29 -7.16 8.02 -21.64
CA GLY A 29 -7.58 8.22 -20.26
C GLY A 29 -6.40 8.38 -19.29
N SER A 30 -6.70 8.61 -18.01
CA SER A 30 -5.69 8.70 -16.95
C SER A 30 -4.93 7.37 -16.76
N PRO A 31 -3.70 7.36 -16.22
CA PRO A 31 -2.93 6.14 -16.03
C PRO A 31 -3.67 5.11 -15.14
N CYS A 32 -4.47 5.56 -14.16
CA CYS A 32 -5.31 4.66 -13.38
C CYS A 32 -6.46 4.03 -14.19
N ALA A 33 -7.01 4.72 -15.18
CA ALA A 33 -7.98 4.11 -16.10
C ALA A 33 -7.32 3.03 -16.97
N ALA A 34 -6.07 3.24 -17.39
CA ALA A 34 -5.29 2.23 -18.08
C ALA A 34 -5.01 1.00 -17.18
N VAL A 35 -4.69 1.21 -15.89
CA VAL A 35 -4.61 0.12 -14.89
C VAL A 35 -5.93 -0.65 -14.81
N SER A 36 -7.06 0.04 -14.69
CA SER A 36 -8.38 -0.61 -14.65
C SER A 36 -8.65 -1.44 -15.91
N SER A 37 -8.29 -0.94 -17.10
CA SER A 37 -8.46 -1.68 -18.35
C SER A 37 -7.53 -2.91 -18.44
N ALA A 38 -6.29 -2.80 -17.96
CA ALA A 38 -5.34 -3.91 -17.93
C ALA A 38 -5.79 -5.04 -16.98
N VAL A 39 -6.44 -4.68 -15.86
CA VAL A 39 -7.07 -5.63 -14.94
C VAL A 39 -8.29 -6.27 -15.57
N ALA A 40 -9.18 -5.50 -16.22
CA ALA A 40 -10.37 -6.02 -16.87
C ALA A 40 -10.06 -7.00 -18.03
N ALA A 41 -8.89 -6.86 -18.65
CA ALA A 41 -8.40 -7.78 -19.68
C ALA A 41 -7.95 -9.15 -19.14
N GLN A 42 -7.92 -9.36 -17.82
CA GLN A 42 -7.54 -10.61 -17.16
C GLN A 42 -8.74 -11.24 -16.43
N PRO A 43 -9.82 -11.65 -17.14
CA PRO A 43 -10.98 -12.23 -16.50
C PRO A 43 -10.65 -13.57 -15.81
N GLY A 44 -11.20 -13.78 -14.62
CA GLY A 44 -11.02 -15.04 -13.87
C GLY A 44 -9.66 -15.19 -13.18
N VAL A 45 -8.78 -14.19 -13.26
CA VAL A 45 -7.51 -14.17 -12.51
C VAL A 45 -7.76 -13.58 -11.12
N ALA A 46 -7.51 -14.37 -10.06
CA ALA A 46 -7.71 -13.93 -8.68
C ALA A 46 -6.79 -12.75 -8.29
N THR A 47 -5.58 -12.71 -8.85
CA THR A 47 -4.57 -11.66 -8.63
C THR A 47 -4.03 -11.15 -9.98
N PRO A 48 -4.76 -10.27 -10.68
CA PRO A 48 -4.33 -9.75 -11.97
C PRO A 48 -3.06 -8.90 -11.81
N THR A 49 -2.18 -8.97 -12.80
CA THR A 49 -0.89 -8.26 -12.78
C THR A 49 -0.92 -7.07 -13.73
N VAL A 50 -0.22 -5.99 -13.36
CA VAL A 50 -0.09 -4.79 -14.19
C VAL A 50 1.37 -4.39 -14.28
N GLY A 51 1.76 -3.75 -15.39
CA GLY A 51 3.12 -3.25 -15.56
C GLY A 51 3.51 -2.28 -14.44
N ALA A 52 4.70 -2.45 -13.88
CA ALA A 52 5.17 -1.66 -12.74
C ALA A 52 5.19 -0.15 -13.03
N GLU A 53 5.63 0.24 -14.23
CA GLU A 53 5.64 1.64 -14.67
C GLU A 53 4.22 2.22 -14.71
N LEU A 54 3.28 1.50 -15.30
CA LEU A 54 1.88 1.93 -15.37
C LEU A 54 1.24 2.08 -13.97
N ALA A 55 1.56 1.15 -13.07
CA ALA A 55 1.12 1.23 -11.68
C ALA A 55 1.71 2.45 -10.97
N TYR A 56 3.00 2.72 -11.18
CA TYR A 56 3.69 3.88 -10.61
C TYR A 56 3.14 5.20 -11.14
N GLU A 57 2.89 5.30 -12.44
CA GLU A 57 2.24 6.46 -13.06
C GLU A 57 0.83 6.66 -12.49
N CYS A 58 0.06 5.58 -12.28
CA CYS A 58 -1.28 5.67 -11.68
C CYS A 58 -1.22 6.26 -10.27
N ILE A 59 -0.43 5.69 -9.36
CA ILE A 59 -0.39 6.16 -7.96
C ILE A 59 0.15 7.59 -7.84
N ASN A 60 1.02 8.04 -8.76
CA ASN A 60 1.52 9.43 -8.79
C ASN A 60 0.59 10.40 -9.53
N SER A 61 -0.44 9.91 -10.24
CA SER A 61 -1.41 10.77 -10.90
C SER A 61 -2.50 11.31 -9.97
N VAL A 62 -2.76 10.63 -8.85
CA VAL A 62 -3.86 10.97 -7.93
C VAL A 62 -3.56 12.28 -7.20
N PRO A 63 -4.41 13.32 -7.36
CA PRO A 63 -4.22 14.60 -6.68
C PRO A 63 -4.55 14.48 -5.18
N LEU A 64 -3.78 15.17 -4.35
CA LEU A 64 -3.97 15.21 -2.91
C LEU A 64 -5.17 16.08 -2.52
N ASN A 65 -6.15 15.51 -1.83
CA ASN A 65 -7.18 16.30 -1.16
C ASN A 65 -6.66 16.82 0.19
N LYS A 66 -6.12 18.03 0.20
CA LYS A 66 -5.48 18.64 1.39
C LYS A 66 -6.41 18.68 2.61
N THR A 67 -7.69 19.03 2.43
CA THR A 67 -8.64 19.12 3.53
C THR A 67 -8.89 17.75 4.16
N ALA A 68 -9.12 16.72 3.33
CA ALA A 68 -9.31 15.35 3.82
C ALA A 68 -8.04 14.81 4.49
N ALA A 69 -6.87 15.09 3.91
CA ALA A 69 -5.58 14.68 4.47
C ALA A 69 -5.33 15.30 5.85
N LEU A 70 -5.57 16.59 6.01
CA LEU A 70 -5.44 17.28 7.31
C LEU A 70 -6.42 16.73 8.34
N ASN A 71 -7.67 16.50 7.94
CA ASN A 71 -8.68 15.89 8.81
C ASN A 71 -8.27 14.48 9.25
N LEU A 72 -7.70 13.67 8.35
CA LEU A 72 -7.20 12.34 8.68
C LEU A 72 -6.07 12.41 9.71
N ILE A 73 -5.07 13.26 9.49
CA ILE A 73 -3.94 13.43 10.42
C ILE A 73 -4.45 13.84 11.81
N GLN A 74 -5.36 14.81 11.87
CA GLN A 74 -5.96 15.28 13.12
C GLN A 74 -6.81 14.21 13.81
N ALA A 75 -7.54 13.39 13.04
CA ALA A 75 -8.33 12.29 13.56
C ALA A 75 -7.47 11.14 14.10
N VAL A 76 -6.27 10.91 13.54
CA VAL A 76 -5.35 9.84 13.99
C VAL A 76 -4.61 10.21 15.28
N LYS A 77 -4.22 11.48 15.46
CA LYS A 77 -3.51 11.97 16.66
C LYS A 77 -4.12 11.50 18.01
N PRO A 78 -5.44 11.59 18.26
CA PRO A 78 -6.02 11.11 19.52
C PRO A 78 -5.92 9.58 19.71
N TYR A 79 -6.01 8.78 18.65
CA TYR A 79 -5.80 7.33 18.74
C TYR A 79 -4.37 6.99 19.16
N PHE A 80 -3.39 7.75 18.66
CA PHE A 80 -1.99 7.54 19.04
C PHE A 80 -1.72 8.00 20.48
N ARG A 81 -2.37 9.09 20.94
CA ARG A 81 -2.26 9.53 22.34
C ARG A 81 -2.78 8.51 23.35
N TRP A 82 -3.69 7.62 22.95
CA TRP A 82 -4.16 6.54 23.79
C TRP A 82 -3.12 5.44 24.06
N GLN A 83 -1.97 5.48 23.38
CA GLN A 83 -0.88 4.53 23.60
C GLN A 83 0.04 4.98 24.73
N SER A 84 0.17 4.15 25.77
CA SER A 84 1.01 4.42 26.95
C SER A 84 2.50 4.53 26.64
N THR A 85 2.95 4.00 25.49
CA THR A 85 4.36 3.94 25.08
C THR A 85 4.86 5.18 24.33
N THR A 86 3.97 6.10 23.93
CA THR A 86 4.33 7.22 23.05
C THR A 86 5.28 8.25 23.69
N SER A 87 5.16 8.50 24.99
CA SER A 87 6.07 9.39 25.73
C SER A 87 7.48 8.81 25.83
N TRP A 88 7.58 7.50 25.99
CA TRP A 88 8.84 6.78 26.18
C TRP A 88 9.58 6.52 24.87
N LEU A 89 8.86 6.39 23.76
CA LEU A 89 9.47 6.21 22.43
C LEU A 89 10.30 7.41 21.98
N LYS A 90 9.95 8.62 22.43
CA LYS A 90 10.66 9.85 22.10
C LYS A 90 11.99 9.99 22.85
N ASP A 91 12.05 9.51 24.09
CA ASP A 91 13.25 9.56 24.94
C ASP A 91 13.46 8.23 25.68
N PRO A 92 13.82 7.16 24.94
CA PRO A 92 13.98 5.84 25.51
C PRO A 92 15.33 5.70 26.26
N PRO A 93 15.40 4.85 27.30
CA PRO A 93 16.64 4.47 27.96
C PRO A 93 17.67 3.90 26.98
N ALA A 94 18.95 4.16 27.25
CA ALA A 94 20.06 3.75 26.38
C ALA A 94 20.08 2.24 26.06
N GLU A 95 19.65 1.38 26.99
CA GLU A 95 19.56 -0.06 26.75
C GLU A 95 18.54 -0.41 25.66
N TYR A 96 17.42 0.31 25.60
CA TYR A 96 16.41 0.10 24.57
C TYR A 96 16.89 0.57 23.20
N VAL A 97 17.55 1.74 23.15
CA VAL A 97 18.19 2.26 21.92
C VAL A 97 19.20 1.24 21.37
N ALA A 98 20.02 0.67 22.25
CA ALA A 98 21.06 -0.27 21.86
C ALA A 98 20.53 -1.64 21.36
N LYS A 99 19.31 -2.04 21.74
CA LYS A 99 18.82 -3.41 21.53
C LYS A 99 17.53 -3.52 20.71
N VAL A 100 16.75 -2.45 20.59
CA VAL A 100 15.40 -2.52 20.03
C VAL A 100 15.21 -1.53 18.88
N GLN A 101 15.24 -0.23 19.17
CA GLN A 101 15.06 0.80 18.14
C GLN A 101 15.53 2.17 18.63
N GLU A 102 15.89 3.03 17.68
CA GLU A 102 16.20 4.45 17.91
C GLU A 102 15.01 5.24 18.45
N PRO A 103 15.24 6.40 19.10
CA PRO A 103 14.17 7.29 19.52
C PRO A 103 13.29 7.72 18.35
N VAL A 104 11.97 7.72 18.55
CA VAL A 104 10.98 8.13 17.55
C VAL A 104 10.00 9.14 18.14
N ASP A 105 9.93 10.33 17.53
CA ASP A 105 8.91 11.33 17.84
C ASP A 105 7.74 11.22 16.86
N ILE A 106 6.78 10.33 17.17
CA ILE A 106 5.62 10.09 16.32
C ILE A 106 4.79 11.37 16.12
N PHE A 107 4.63 12.19 17.17
CA PHE A 107 3.83 13.41 17.07
C PHE A 107 4.55 14.50 16.27
N GLY A 108 5.87 14.65 16.46
CA GLY A 108 6.69 15.52 15.63
C GLY A 108 6.68 15.11 14.15
N GLU A 109 6.76 13.81 13.86
CA GLU A 109 6.63 13.30 12.50
C GLU A 109 5.25 13.65 11.90
N LEU A 110 4.15 13.49 12.66
CA LEU A 110 2.81 13.87 12.22
C LEU A 110 2.65 15.38 11.99
N ASP A 111 3.29 16.22 12.79
CA ASP A 111 3.28 17.68 12.62
C ASP A 111 4.03 18.10 11.35
N VAL A 112 5.18 17.46 11.07
CA VAL A 112 5.93 17.67 9.81
C VAL A 112 5.12 17.22 8.60
N ILE A 113 4.39 16.10 8.70
CA ILE A 113 3.47 15.65 7.64
C ILE A 113 2.38 16.70 7.42
N GLU A 114 1.77 17.21 8.50
CA GLU A 114 0.73 18.24 8.43
C GLU A 114 1.22 19.52 7.75
N GLU A 115 2.43 19.97 8.07
CA GLU A 115 3.06 21.14 7.45
C GLU A 115 3.33 20.92 5.95
N ASN A 116 3.82 19.75 5.58
CA ASN A 116 4.10 19.42 4.18
C ASN A 116 2.81 19.29 3.35
N VAL A 117 1.73 18.76 3.92
CA VAL A 117 0.39 18.75 3.26
C VAL A 117 -0.07 20.18 2.97
N LYS A 118 0.12 21.11 3.91
CA LYS A 118 -0.24 22.52 3.72
C LYS A 118 0.61 23.17 2.63
N SER A 119 1.92 22.95 2.66
CA SER A 119 2.90 23.75 1.90
C SER A 119 3.37 23.14 0.58
N LYS A 120 3.73 21.85 0.54
CA LYS A 120 4.56 21.26 -0.53
C LYS A 120 3.89 20.13 -1.29
N TRP A 121 3.14 19.26 -0.62
CA TRP A 121 2.64 18.05 -1.26
C TRP A 121 1.41 18.31 -2.14
N THR A 122 1.40 17.59 -3.25
CA THR A 122 0.36 17.70 -4.28
C THR A 122 -0.23 16.35 -4.66
N LYS A 123 0.43 15.24 -4.31
CA LYS A 123 0.02 13.88 -4.67
C LYS A 123 -0.31 13.07 -3.42
N GLU A 124 -1.33 12.22 -3.52
CA GLU A 124 -1.73 11.31 -2.44
C GLU A 124 -0.59 10.34 -2.06
N TYR A 125 0.21 9.95 -3.04
CA TYR A 125 1.36 9.05 -2.85
C TYR A 125 2.40 9.59 -1.87
N GLU A 126 2.63 10.91 -1.86
CA GLU A 126 3.56 11.56 -0.91
C GLU A 126 3.06 11.43 0.53
N LEU A 127 1.76 11.66 0.74
CA LEU A 127 1.11 11.51 2.04
C LEU A 127 1.22 10.06 2.52
N HIS A 128 0.80 9.08 1.71
CA HIS A 128 0.81 7.67 2.10
C HIS A 128 2.23 7.17 2.42
N GLY A 129 3.21 7.52 1.60
CA GLY A 129 4.59 7.12 1.81
C GLY A 129 5.20 7.67 3.11
N LYS A 130 4.86 8.91 3.49
CA LYS A 130 5.38 9.52 4.72
C LYS A 130 4.57 9.17 5.97
N ALA A 131 3.26 8.97 5.85
CA ALA A 131 2.40 8.55 6.96
C ALA A 131 2.64 7.10 7.40
N TRP A 132 3.21 6.25 6.55
CA TRP A 132 3.43 4.83 6.86
C TRP A 132 4.34 4.62 8.07
N ARG A 133 5.45 5.36 8.19
CA ARG A 133 6.42 5.20 9.29
C ARG A 133 5.80 5.46 10.67
N PRO A 134 5.20 6.64 10.97
CA PRO A 134 4.62 6.88 12.29
C PRO A 134 3.48 5.92 12.61
N MET A 135 2.70 5.51 11.60
CA MET A 135 1.65 4.50 11.75
C MET A 135 2.22 3.13 12.09
N HIS A 136 3.27 2.69 11.40
CA HIS A 136 3.92 1.41 11.65
C HIS A 136 4.56 1.37 13.04
N VAL A 137 5.31 2.41 13.41
CA VAL A 137 5.95 2.51 14.73
C VAL A 137 4.90 2.49 15.83
N CYS A 138 3.79 3.22 15.66
CA CYS A 138 2.67 3.15 16.58
C CYS A 138 2.14 1.71 16.66
N ALA A 139 1.83 1.06 15.54
CA ALA A 139 1.24 -0.28 15.49
C ALA A 139 2.14 -1.39 16.08
N THR A 140 3.47 -1.31 15.90
CA THR A 140 4.40 -2.34 16.41
C THR A 140 4.80 -2.10 17.86
N ASN A 141 4.65 -0.87 18.37
CA ASN A 141 5.00 -0.50 19.73
C ASN A 141 3.78 -0.17 20.60
N THR A 142 2.56 -0.45 20.12
CA THR A 142 1.33 -0.30 20.91
C THR A 142 1.36 -1.27 22.09
N ARG A 143 1.60 -0.73 23.29
CA ARG A 143 1.34 -1.43 24.54
C ARG A 143 0.43 -0.54 25.38
N PHE A 144 -0.78 -1.03 25.62
CA PHE A 144 -1.69 -0.43 26.57
C PHE A 144 -1.32 -0.94 27.95
N TYR A 145 -0.63 -0.09 28.71
CA TYR A 145 -0.57 -0.27 30.16
C TYR A 145 -1.69 0.58 30.74
N ILE A 146 -2.83 -0.06 30.96
CA ILE A 146 -3.95 0.45 31.76
C ILE A 146 -3.87 -0.17 33.16
#